data_AF-A0A5M9JG08-F1
#
_entry.id   AF-A0A5M9JG08-F1
#
_cell.length_a   1.000
_cell.length_b   1.000
_cell.length_c   1.000
_cell.angle_alpha   90.00
_cell.angle_beta   90.00
_cell.angle_gamma   90.00
#
_symmetry.space_group_name_H-M   'P 1'
#
loop_
_entity.id
_entity.type
_entity.pdbx_description
1 polymer ?
#
loop_
_entity_poly.entity_id
_entity_poly.type
_entity_poly.pdbx_seq_one_letter_code
_entity_poly.pdbx_strand_id
1 'polypeptide(L)'
;MEDRLSQENMSLKWRNEGNQLYGARDFEGEQLERDDLESHVQKLEARIRRAEENSQVTPIEQQKERRIEILERLERYHQSTQLEINYSPVSHNDAQSLFDPYMKRYLFKDVNLSFFDAGLGDARDFFCSLIHIAHDEEPGKTSKYRYHFTLNDANRHTLVRSLIIFKLLDKLSTLPLPGDEALKVLNTIFFTYAAPIMPECAFRQLQDIISELLDDLKVTHQPLKWVHLSRQDIPLYIGALKNWTSEGQALKTFSTEDVVMSVTRIMNKYYSIKDDDFQETIGRNCVQERKVYIQNGMLLPPNRIMQLEESFMFDFFTKSGPTGDEKKPL
;
A
#
# COMPACT_ATOMS: atom_id res chain seq x y z
N MET A 1 29.17 -37.92 16.82
CA MET A 1 30.56 -37.39 16.88
C MET A 1 31.44 -37.89 15.73
N GLU A 2 30.91 -38.73 14.84
CA GLU A 2 31.59 -39.19 13.61
C GLU A 2 31.30 -38.33 12.36
N ASP A 3 30.28 -37.44 12.38
CA ASP A 3 29.98 -36.55 11.24
C ASP A 3 30.92 -35.34 11.08
N ARG A 4 31.71 -35.00 12.11
CA ARG A 4 32.63 -33.84 12.04
C ARG A 4 33.98 -34.14 11.38
N LEU A 5 34.44 -35.41 11.41
CA LEU A 5 35.71 -35.82 10.81
C LEU A 5 35.59 -36.16 9.31
N SER A 6 34.38 -36.37 8.80
CA SER A 6 34.11 -36.60 7.37
C SER A 6 34.05 -35.29 6.56
N GLN A 7 33.58 -34.20 7.16
CA GLN A 7 33.50 -32.89 6.50
C GLN A 7 34.85 -32.15 6.39
N GLU A 8 35.75 -32.29 7.36
CA GLU A 8 37.09 -31.69 7.29
C GLU A 8 37.97 -32.33 6.20
N ASN A 9 37.81 -33.63 5.96
CA ASN A 9 38.56 -34.35 4.92
C ASN A 9 38.08 -34.04 3.49
N MET A 10 36.82 -33.64 3.29
CA MET A 10 36.38 -33.12 1.98
C MET A 10 36.84 -31.68 1.72
N SER A 11 36.89 -30.83 2.75
CA SER A 11 37.30 -29.41 2.63
C SER A 11 38.77 -29.25 2.20
N LEU A 12 39.65 -30.13 2.69
CA LEU A 12 41.06 -30.18 2.28
C LEU A 12 41.26 -30.63 0.83
N LYS A 13 40.34 -31.44 0.29
CA LYS A 13 40.41 -31.91 -1.10
C LYS A 13 40.05 -30.80 -2.10
N TRP A 14 39.06 -29.98 -1.78
CA TRP A 14 38.67 -28.82 -2.59
C TRP A 14 39.69 -27.67 -2.57
N ARG A 15 40.43 -27.49 -1.46
CA ARG A 15 41.49 -26.45 -1.38
C ARG A 15 42.72 -26.76 -2.23
N ASN A 16 43.06 -28.03 -2.43
CA ASN A 16 44.25 -28.40 -3.20
C ASN A 16 44.02 -28.43 -4.71
N GLU A 17 42.78 -28.62 -5.17
CA GLU A 17 42.44 -28.58 -6.61
C GLU A 17 42.32 -27.14 -7.16
N GLY A 18 42.02 -26.15 -6.31
CA GLY A 18 41.99 -24.73 -6.70
C GLY A 18 43.37 -24.09 -6.88
N ASN A 19 44.40 -24.58 -6.17
CA ASN A 19 45.74 -24.01 -6.18
C ASN A 19 46.65 -24.49 -7.32
N GLN A 20 46.14 -25.31 -8.24
CA GLN A 20 46.88 -25.73 -9.45
C GLN A 20 46.40 -25.09 -10.75
N LEU A 21 45.36 -24.24 -10.73
CA LEU A 21 44.76 -23.67 -11.94
C LEU A 21 45.11 -22.20 -12.22
N TYR A 22 45.87 -21.53 -11.35
CA TYR A 22 46.37 -20.17 -11.62
C TYR A 22 47.81 -20.01 -11.16
N GLY A 23 48.74 -20.47 -12.01
CA GLY A 23 50.13 -20.05 -11.96
C GLY A 23 50.30 -18.65 -12.53
N ALA A 24 50.99 -17.80 -11.75
CA ALA A 24 51.75 -16.62 -12.15
C ALA A 24 51.07 -15.56 -13.05
N ARG A 25 50.48 -14.53 -12.41
CA ARG A 25 50.43 -13.16 -12.94
C ARG A 25 50.85 -12.16 -11.87
N ASP A 26 52.05 -11.63 -12.09
CA ASP A 26 52.48 -10.24 -11.92
C ASP A 26 52.27 -9.55 -10.55
N PHE A 27 53.36 -9.55 -9.78
CA PHE A 27 53.60 -8.77 -8.56
C PHE A 27 53.46 -7.23 -8.71
N GLU A 28 53.25 -6.70 -9.92
CA GLU A 28 53.10 -5.25 -10.16
C GLU A 28 51.65 -4.75 -10.04
N GLY A 29 50.63 -5.60 -10.23
CA GLY A 29 49.21 -5.20 -10.12
C GLY A 29 48.73 -4.96 -8.68
N GLU A 30 49.25 -5.73 -7.72
CA GLU A 30 48.92 -5.57 -6.30
C GLU A 30 49.54 -4.30 -5.66
N GLN A 31 50.59 -3.74 -6.27
CA GLN A 31 51.19 -2.49 -5.80
C GLN A 31 50.33 -1.29 -6.22
N LEU A 32 49.85 -1.29 -7.48
CA LEU A 32 48.97 -0.26 -8.03
C LEU A 32 47.59 -0.20 -7.34
N GLU A 33 47.00 -1.35 -6.98
CA GLU A 33 45.74 -1.38 -6.21
C GLU A 33 45.90 -0.92 -4.76
N ARG A 34 47.06 -1.17 -4.14
CA ARG A 34 47.37 -0.67 -2.79
C ARG A 34 47.57 0.84 -2.79
N ASP A 35 48.28 1.38 -3.78
CA ASP A 35 48.53 2.82 -3.91
C ASP A 35 47.22 3.61 -4.18
N ASP A 36 46.28 3.05 -4.94
CA ASP A 36 44.97 3.68 -5.19
C ASP A 36 44.05 3.64 -3.96
N LEU A 37 44.08 2.54 -3.19
CA LEU A 37 43.34 2.41 -1.94
C LEU A 37 43.88 3.39 -0.88
N GLU A 38 45.20 3.53 -0.78
CA GLU A 38 45.85 4.44 0.17
C GLU A 38 45.57 5.91 -0.19
N SER A 39 45.53 6.25 -1.49
CA SER A 39 45.06 7.56 -1.99
C SER A 39 43.60 7.83 -1.61
N HIS A 40 42.75 6.82 -1.68
CA HIS A 40 41.32 6.95 -1.35
C HIS A 40 41.10 7.18 0.15
N VAL A 41 41.85 6.46 1.00
CA VAL A 41 41.82 6.63 2.46
C VAL A 41 42.27 8.05 2.84
N GLN A 42 43.36 8.55 2.25
CA GLN A 42 43.84 9.91 2.50
C GLN A 42 42.81 10.99 2.12
N LYS A 43 42.09 10.81 1.00
CA LYS A 43 41.00 11.71 0.59
C LYS A 43 39.82 11.69 1.58
N LEU A 44 39.48 10.53 2.13
CA LEU A 44 38.42 10.40 3.14
C LEU A 44 38.81 11.08 4.45
N GLU A 45 40.03 10.87 4.92
CA GLU A 45 40.54 11.51 6.14
C GLU A 45 40.59 13.04 6.02
N ALA A 46 40.94 13.56 4.84
CA ALA A 46 40.91 15.00 4.57
C ALA A 46 39.50 15.58 4.62
N ARG A 47 38.49 14.81 4.15
CA ARG A 47 37.08 15.23 4.22
C ARG A 47 36.52 15.18 5.64
N ILE A 48 36.92 14.20 6.45
CA ILE A 48 36.55 14.10 7.86
C ILE A 48 37.12 15.30 8.63
N ARG A 49 38.42 15.61 8.49
CA ARG A 49 39.03 16.79 9.13
C ARG A 49 38.33 18.09 8.73
N ARG A 50 38.02 18.26 7.45
CA ARG A 50 37.31 19.46 6.97
C ARG A 50 35.88 19.56 7.53
N ALA A 51 35.22 18.44 7.77
CA ALA A 51 33.90 18.40 8.40
C ALA A 51 33.99 18.72 9.90
N GLU A 52 35.02 18.22 10.59
CA GLU A 52 35.27 18.50 12.00
C GLU A 52 35.65 19.98 12.22
N GLU A 53 36.49 20.56 11.36
CA GLU A 53 36.88 21.98 11.41
C GLU A 53 35.70 22.94 11.17
N ASN A 54 34.70 22.53 10.39
CA ASN A 54 33.51 23.34 10.09
C ASN A 54 32.29 22.97 10.94
N SER A 55 32.36 21.89 11.73
CA SER A 55 31.30 21.48 12.63
C SER A 55 31.47 22.25 13.94
N GLN A 56 30.71 23.34 14.11
CA GLN A 56 30.63 23.97 15.41
C GLN A 56 30.04 22.98 16.42
N VAL A 57 30.88 22.50 17.33
CA VAL A 57 30.47 21.60 18.42
C VAL A 57 29.64 22.41 19.40
N THR A 58 28.34 22.47 19.14
CA THR A 58 27.38 23.03 20.09
C THR A 58 27.28 22.05 21.28
N PRO A 59 27.38 22.50 22.54
CA PRO A 59 27.23 21.63 23.70
C PRO A 59 25.97 20.78 23.61
N ILE A 60 26.06 19.51 24.01
CA ILE A 60 25.00 18.52 23.74
C ILE A 60 23.65 18.95 24.33
N GLU A 61 23.67 19.66 25.45
CA GLU A 61 22.46 20.17 26.08
C GLU A 61 21.79 21.29 25.28
N GLN A 62 22.57 22.17 24.64
CA GLN A 62 22.02 23.17 23.74
C GLN A 62 21.48 22.56 22.45
N GLN A 63 22.07 21.47 21.95
CA GLN A 63 21.48 20.73 20.83
C GLN A 63 20.15 20.09 21.21
N LYS A 64 20.04 19.59 22.45
CA LYS A 64 18.84 18.95 22.98
C LYS A 64 17.71 19.96 23.16
N GLU A 65 18.00 21.13 23.73
CA GLU A 65 17.04 22.25 23.85
C GLU A 65 16.58 22.73 22.47
N ARG A 66 17.50 22.89 21.51
CA ARG A 66 17.15 23.29 20.13
C ARG A 66 16.24 22.27 19.45
N ARG A 67 16.46 20.97 19.68
CA ARG A 67 15.60 19.91 19.13
C ARG A 67 14.22 19.94 19.75
N ILE A 68 14.10 20.18 21.05
CA ILE A 68 12.80 20.31 21.73
C ILE A 68 12.06 21.54 21.20
N GLU A 69 12.73 22.68 21.08
CA GLU A 69 12.17 23.92 20.52
C GLU A 69 11.70 23.74 19.05
N ILE A 70 12.45 23.00 18.23
CA ILE A 70 12.05 22.67 16.85
C ILE A 70 10.86 21.70 16.84
N LEU A 71 10.83 20.71 17.73
CA LEU A 71 9.73 19.74 17.80
C LEU A 71 8.43 20.35 18.34
N GLU A 72 8.52 21.36 19.21
CA GLU A 72 7.40 22.12 19.77
C GLU A 72 6.86 23.17 18.80
N ARG A 73 7.71 23.73 17.93
CA ARG A 73 7.32 24.73 16.91
C ARG A 73 6.85 24.13 15.59
N LEU A 74 7.05 22.84 15.37
CA LEU A 74 6.58 22.15 14.17
C LEU A 74 5.16 21.62 14.41
N GLU A 75 4.17 22.37 13.94
CA GLU A 75 2.82 21.83 13.73
C GLU A 75 2.90 20.71 12.70
N ARG A 76 2.80 19.48 13.20
CA ARG A 76 2.76 18.28 12.37
C ARG A 76 1.33 17.90 12.11
N TYR A 77 0.86 18.24 10.92
CA TYR A 77 -0.43 17.85 10.39
C TYR A 77 -0.27 16.77 9.31
N HIS A 78 -1.06 15.71 9.40
CA HIS A 78 -1.33 14.80 8.28
C HIS A 78 -2.79 14.34 8.35
N GLN A 79 -3.45 14.33 7.19
CA GLN A 79 -4.71 13.64 6.98
C GLN A 79 -4.46 12.14 7.00
N SER A 80 -5.24 11.37 7.75
CA SER A 80 -5.54 9.95 7.49
C SER A 80 -6.18 9.35 8.75
N THR A 81 -6.55 8.07 8.71
CA THR A 81 -6.87 7.17 9.82
C THR A 81 -5.67 6.97 10.78
N GLN A 82 -5.00 8.06 11.15
CA GLN A 82 -3.63 8.19 11.60
C GLN A 82 -3.53 8.43 13.11
N LEU A 83 -4.45 7.88 13.90
CA LEU A 83 -4.31 7.88 15.37
C LEU A 83 -3.17 6.95 15.83
N GLU A 84 -2.61 6.13 14.93
CA GLU A 84 -1.47 5.26 15.17
C GLU A 84 -0.27 5.72 14.33
N ILE A 85 0.83 5.99 15.03
CA ILE A 85 2.09 6.50 14.51
C ILE A 85 2.59 5.51 13.44
N ASN A 86 2.77 5.97 12.18
CA ASN A 86 3.31 5.25 11.01
C ASN A 86 2.32 4.62 10.00
N TYR A 87 1.14 5.20 9.78
CA TYR A 87 0.29 4.79 8.65
C TYR A 87 0.54 5.67 7.40
N SER A 88 1.11 5.07 6.36
CA SER A 88 1.06 5.60 4.99
C SER A 88 -0.10 4.90 4.26
N PRO A 89 -1.19 5.60 3.91
CA PRO A 89 -2.37 4.98 3.31
C PRO A 89 -2.14 4.45 1.89
N VAL A 90 -1.02 4.84 1.26
CA VAL A 90 -0.64 4.45 -0.09
C VAL A 90 0.85 4.12 -0.06
N SER A 91 1.20 2.85 -0.28
CA SER A 91 2.58 2.43 -0.50
C SER A 91 3.15 3.07 -1.78
N HIS A 92 4.46 3.35 -1.79
CA HIS A 92 5.18 3.91 -2.94
C HIS A 92 5.68 2.84 -3.92
N ASN A 93 5.43 1.56 -3.62
CA ASN A 93 5.90 0.42 -4.41
C ASN A 93 4.79 -0.15 -5.28
N ASP A 94 5.12 -0.70 -6.44
CA ASP A 94 4.15 -1.44 -7.25
C ASP A 94 3.59 -2.64 -6.49
N ALA A 95 2.32 -2.96 -6.71
CA ALA A 95 1.70 -4.12 -6.08
C ALA A 95 2.36 -5.41 -6.57
N GLN A 96 2.81 -6.24 -5.65
CA GLN A 96 3.45 -7.52 -5.93
C GLN A 96 2.62 -8.67 -5.40
N SER A 97 2.46 -9.70 -6.22
CA SER A 97 1.77 -10.92 -5.83
C SER A 97 2.69 -11.78 -4.95
N LEU A 98 2.18 -12.22 -3.80
CA LEU A 98 2.79 -13.28 -3.00
C LEU A 98 2.65 -14.65 -3.66
N PHE A 99 1.74 -14.77 -4.63
CA PHE A 99 1.55 -15.97 -5.43
C PHE A 99 2.46 -15.93 -6.67
N ASP A 100 3.52 -16.71 -6.64
CA ASP A 100 4.40 -16.91 -7.79
C ASP A 100 3.89 -18.10 -8.64
N PRO A 101 3.57 -17.90 -9.93
CA PRO A 101 3.21 -18.98 -10.83
C PRO A 101 4.22 -20.13 -10.93
N TYR A 102 5.51 -19.88 -10.64
CA TYR A 102 6.53 -20.92 -10.61
C TYR A 102 6.39 -21.87 -9.42
N MET A 103 5.69 -21.48 -8.35
CA MET A 103 5.36 -22.39 -7.25
C MET A 103 4.68 -23.66 -7.76
N LYS A 104 3.86 -23.56 -8.82
CA LYS A 104 3.15 -24.67 -9.48
C LYS A 104 4.06 -25.82 -9.91
N ARG A 105 5.33 -25.55 -10.23
CA ARG A 105 6.28 -26.59 -10.68
C ARG A 105 6.56 -27.62 -9.58
N TYR A 106 6.28 -27.28 -8.33
CA TYR A 106 6.57 -28.09 -7.16
C TYR A 106 5.31 -28.56 -6.42
N LEU A 107 4.11 -28.24 -6.95
CA LEU A 107 2.85 -28.52 -6.26
C LEU A 107 2.14 -29.73 -6.86
N PHE A 108 1.84 -30.69 -5.99
CA PHE A 108 0.89 -31.76 -6.26
C PHE A 108 -0.55 -31.21 -6.19
N LYS A 109 -1.53 -31.95 -6.73
CA LYS A 109 -2.95 -31.64 -6.49
C LYS A 109 -3.24 -31.70 -4.98
N ASP A 110 -4.16 -30.87 -4.51
CA ASP A 110 -4.63 -30.79 -3.10
C ASP A 110 -3.62 -30.22 -2.08
N VAL A 111 -2.63 -29.45 -2.53
CA VAL A 111 -1.70 -28.75 -1.62
C VAL A 111 -2.34 -27.52 -0.97
N ASN A 112 -2.01 -27.30 0.31
CA ASN A 112 -2.31 -26.07 1.03
C ASN A 112 -1.20 -25.05 0.80
N LEU A 113 -1.55 -23.88 0.27
CA LEU A 113 -0.64 -22.76 0.10
C LEU A 113 -0.92 -21.73 1.20
N SER A 114 0.08 -21.48 2.04
CA SER A 114 -0.01 -20.52 3.14
C SER A 114 0.86 -19.30 2.85
N PHE A 115 0.26 -18.12 2.97
CA PHE A 115 0.91 -16.83 2.79
C PHE A 115 0.82 -16.04 4.09
N PHE A 116 1.89 -15.33 4.42
CA PHE A 116 1.93 -14.44 5.58
C PHE A 116 2.27 -13.04 5.10
N ASP A 117 1.35 -12.11 5.32
CA ASP A 117 1.49 -10.70 5.00
C ASP A 117 1.74 -9.93 6.32
N ALA A 118 2.98 -9.48 6.51
CA ALA A 118 3.45 -8.86 7.73
C ALA A 118 3.63 -7.34 7.53
N GLY A 119 2.55 -6.60 7.76
CA GLY A 119 2.46 -5.18 7.44
C GLY A 119 1.57 -4.96 6.23
N LEU A 120 0.31 -5.39 6.33
CA LEU A 120 -0.69 -5.35 5.27
C LEU A 120 -0.78 -3.99 4.56
N GLY A 121 -0.66 -2.88 5.30
CA GLY A 121 -0.68 -1.53 4.76
C GLY A 121 -1.97 -1.22 4.00
N ASP A 122 -1.86 -0.96 2.70
CA ASP A 122 -3.05 -0.77 1.86
C ASP A 122 -3.65 -2.08 1.30
N ALA A 123 -3.06 -3.23 1.62
CA ALA A 123 -3.44 -4.56 1.14
C ALA A 123 -3.28 -4.77 -0.37
N ARG A 124 -2.55 -3.91 -1.10
CA ARG A 124 -2.37 -4.05 -2.55
C ARG A 124 -1.75 -5.38 -2.95
N ASP A 125 -0.78 -5.87 -2.18
CA ASP A 125 -0.06 -7.12 -2.46
C ASP A 125 -0.98 -8.33 -2.25
N PHE A 126 -1.79 -8.30 -1.19
CA PHE A 126 -2.85 -9.28 -0.97
C PHE A 126 -3.87 -9.30 -2.11
N PHE A 127 -4.40 -8.14 -2.53
CA PHE A 127 -5.37 -8.09 -3.64
C PHE A 127 -4.74 -8.50 -4.98
N CYS A 128 -3.50 -8.10 -5.25
CA CYS A 128 -2.73 -8.56 -6.41
C CYS A 128 -2.57 -10.09 -6.40
N SER A 129 -2.33 -10.68 -5.24
CA SER A 129 -2.29 -12.13 -5.05
C SER A 129 -3.61 -12.80 -5.37
N LEU A 130 -4.73 -12.26 -4.87
CA LEU A 130 -6.06 -12.79 -5.18
C LEU A 130 -6.39 -12.72 -6.68
N ILE A 131 -6.03 -11.64 -7.37
CA ILE A 131 -6.24 -11.48 -8.82
C ILE A 131 -5.43 -12.52 -9.60
N HIS A 132 -4.15 -12.72 -9.25
CA HIS A 132 -3.31 -13.73 -9.88
C HIS A 132 -3.83 -15.16 -9.65
N ILE A 133 -4.31 -15.45 -8.43
CA ILE A 133 -4.95 -16.73 -8.12
C ILE A 133 -6.21 -16.92 -8.96
N ALA A 134 -7.06 -15.90 -9.04
CA ALA A 134 -8.30 -15.96 -9.81
C ALA A 134 -8.03 -16.26 -11.29
N HIS A 135 -7.06 -15.58 -11.92
CA HIS A 135 -6.67 -15.84 -13.30
C HIS A 135 -6.06 -17.24 -13.52
N ASP A 136 -5.32 -17.76 -12.54
CA ASP A 136 -4.77 -19.12 -12.64
C ASP A 136 -5.84 -20.22 -12.49
N GLU A 137 -6.85 -19.96 -11.67
CA GLU A 137 -7.95 -20.88 -11.42
C GLU A 137 -9.08 -20.74 -12.46
N GLU A 138 -9.11 -19.66 -13.24
CA GLU A 138 -10.10 -19.36 -14.30
C GLU A 138 -10.37 -20.51 -15.29
N PRO A 139 -9.40 -21.41 -15.63
CA PRO A 139 -9.68 -22.58 -16.47
C PRO A 139 -10.32 -23.80 -15.75
N GLY A 140 -10.70 -23.75 -14.47
CA GLY A 140 -11.20 -24.90 -13.71
C GLY A 140 -12.45 -24.61 -12.88
N LYS A 141 -13.48 -25.47 -12.98
CA LYS A 141 -14.68 -25.40 -12.11
C LYS A 141 -14.40 -25.67 -10.62
N THR A 142 -13.20 -26.13 -10.30
CA THR A 142 -12.76 -26.48 -8.94
C THR A 142 -11.36 -25.94 -8.72
N SER A 143 -11.16 -25.19 -7.63
CA SER A 143 -9.86 -24.70 -7.20
C SER A 143 -8.86 -25.84 -7.10
N LYS A 144 -7.68 -25.70 -7.71
CA LYS A 144 -6.62 -26.73 -7.69
C LYS A 144 -5.96 -26.83 -6.32
N TYR A 145 -6.01 -25.75 -5.55
CA TYR A 145 -5.33 -25.62 -4.26
C TYR A 145 -6.25 -25.05 -3.17
N ARG A 146 -5.83 -25.19 -1.91
CA ARG A 146 -6.42 -24.46 -0.78
C ARG A 146 -5.49 -23.34 -0.37
N TYR A 147 -5.98 -22.11 -0.43
CA TYR A 147 -5.22 -20.91 -0.10
C TYR A 147 -5.53 -20.46 1.33
N HIS A 148 -4.48 -20.18 2.11
CA HIS A 148 -4.59 -19.63 3.45
C HIS A 148 -3.73 -18.38 3.55
N PHE A 149 -4.34 -17.25 3.93
CA PHE A 149 -3.65 -15.99 4.13
C PHE A 149 -3.75 -15.60 5.61
N THR A 150 -2.59 -15.32 6.20
CA THR A 150 -2.51 -14.66 7.50
C THR A 150 -2.13 -13.22 7.26
N LEU A 151 -3.07 -12.30 7.51
CA LEU A 151 -2.87 -10.86 7.35
C LEU A 151 -2.60 -10.25 8.72
N ASN A 152 -1.43 -9.64 8.89
CA ASN A 152 -1.00 -9.02 10.13
C ASN A 152 -0.61 -7.57 9.89
N ASP A 153 -1.04 -6.68 10.77
CA ASP A 153 -0.66 -5.27 10.73
C ASP A 153 -0.64 -4.69 12.14
N ALA A 154 0.27 -3.76 12.39
CA ALA A 154 0.33 -3.04 13.66
C ALA A 154 -0.81 -2.01 13.78
N ASN A 155 -1.32 -1.52 12.65
CA ASN A 155 -2.44 -0.59 12.58
C ASN A 155 -3.77 -1.34 12.47
N ARG A 156 -4.59 -1.26 13.52
CA ARG A 156 -5.92 -1.89 13.54
C ARG A 156 -6.88 -1.31 12.49
N HIS A 157 -6.72 -0.04 12.11
CA HIS A 157 -7.56 0.57 11.08
C HIS A 157 -7.26 0.00 9.68
N THR A 158 -6.03 -0.44 9.42
CA THR A 158 -5.68 -1.19 8.21
C THR A 158 -6.47 -2.49 8.11
N LEU A 159 -6.48 -3.27 9.20
CA LEU A 159 -7.18 -4.55 9.25
C LEU A 159 -8.69 -4.37 9.16
N VAL A 160 -9.25 -3.35 9.83
CA VAL A 160 -10.68 -3.02 9.74
C VAL A 160 -11.09 -2.56 8.35
N ARG A 161 -10.30 -1.69 7.69
CA ARG A 161 -10.57 -1.27 6.31
C ARG A 161 -10.61 -2.48 5.37
N SER A 162 -9.66 -3.41 5.54
CA SER A 162 -9.62 -4.65 4.76
C SER A 162 -10.82 -5.54 5.04
N LEU A 163 -11.24 -5.68 6.31
CA LEU A 163 -12.43 -6.43 6.69
C LEU A 163 -13.73 -5.85 6.08
N ILE A 164 -13.86 -4.52 6.04
CA ILE A 164 -14.97 -3.83 5.37
C ILE A 164 -14.97 -4.17 3.87
N ILE A 165 -13.82 -4.08 3.21
CA ILE A 165 -13.68 -4.43 1.80
C ILE A 165 -14.02 -5.92 1.58
N PHE A 166 -13.61 -6.82 2.47
CA PHE A 166 -13.95 -8.24 2.38
C PHE A 166 -15.45 -8.49 2.46
N LYS A 167 -16.17 -7.78 3.35
CA LYS A 167 -17.63 -7.86 3.45
C LYS A 167 -18.32 -7.32 2.20
N LEU A 168 -17.81 -6.22 1.63
CA LEU A 168 -18.29 -5.68 0.36
C LEU A 168 -18.04 -6.63 -0.81
N LEU A 169 -16.87 -7.28 -0.87
CA LEU A 169 -16.55 -8.29 -1.90
C LEU A 169 -17.43 -9.54 -1.77
N ASP A 170 -17.69 -9.99 -0.54
CA ASP A 170 -18.62 -11.11 -0.27
C ASP A 170 -20.02 -10.76 -0.78
N LYS A 171 -20.53 -9.57 -0.46
CA LYS A 171 -21.79 -9.05 -0.99
C LYS A 171 -21.79 -9.00 -2.52
N LEU A 172 -20.74 -8.44 -3.13
CA LEU A 172 -20.60 -8.36 -4.58
C LEU A 172 -20.66 -9.73 -5.26
N SER A 173 -20.04 -10.76 -4.66
CA SER A 173 -20.01 -12.11 -5.20
C SER A 173 -21.39 -12.78 -5.35
N THR A 174 -22.39 -12.27 -4.63
CA THR A 174 -23.77 -12.77 -4.67
C THR A 174 -24.67 -12.01 -5.63
N LEU A 175 -24.19 -10.88 -6.18
CA LEU A 175 -24.97 -10.02 -7.05
C LEU A 175 -24.76 -10.37 -8.53
N PRO A 176 -25.79 -10.21 -9.38
CA PRO A 176 -25.63 -10.38 -10.82
C PRO A 176 -24.76 -9.27 -11.41
N LEU A 177 -23.86 -9.66 -12.33
CA LEU A 177 -22.99 -8.74 -13.07
C LEU A 177 -23.31 -8.82 -14.57
N PRO A 178 -23.55 -7.69 -15.26
CA PRO A 178 -23.62 -6.31 -14.75
C PRO A 178 -24.97 -5.98 -14.08
N GLY A 179 -24.98 -5.08 -13.09
CA GLY A 179 -26.21 -4.59 -12.44
C GLY A 179 -25.98 -3.34 -11.59
N ASP A 180 -27.01 -2.51 -11.41
CA ASP A 180 -26.90 -1.22 -10.70
C ASP A 180 -26.47 -1.41 -9.23
N GLU A 181 -26.98 -2.44 -8.53
CA GLU A 181 -26.57 -2.75 -7.16
C GLU A 181 -25.11 -3.24 -7.08
N ALA A 182 -24.67 -4.06 -8.03
CA ALA A 182 -23.27 -4.48 -8.10
C ALA A 182 -22.35 -3.27 -8.36
N LEU A 183 -22.79 -2.34 -9.22
CA LEU A 183 -22.06 -1.09 -9.49
C LEU A 183 -21.98 -0.19 -8.24
N LYS A 184 -23.04 -0.11 -7.42
CA LYS A 184 -23.01 0.61 -6.13
C LYS A 184 -21.98 0.00 -5.18
N VAL A 185 -21.95 -1.34 -5.07
CA VAL A 185 -20.96 -2.03 -4.22
C VAL A 185 -19.54 -1.80 -4.72
N LEU A 186 -19.30 -1.89 -6.03
CA LEU A 186 -18.00 -1.56 -6.64
C LEU A 186 -17.59 -0.11 -6.37
N ASN A 187 -18.54 0.83 -6.48
CA ASN A 187 -18.31 2.24 -6.17
C ASN A 187 -17.88 2.42 -4.72
N THR A 188 -18.56 1.78 -3.77
CA THR A 188 -18.20 1.85 -2.35
C THR A 188 -16.82 1.24 -2.09
N ILE A 189 -16.50 0.08 -2.67
CA ILE A 189 -15.14 -0.52 -2.56
C ILE A 189 -14.07 0.46 -3.06
N PHE A 190 -14.30 1.07 -4.23
CA PHE A 190 -13.37 2.03 -4.82
C PHE A 190 -13.10 3.22 -3.89
N PHE A 191 -14.16 3.86 -3.40
CA PHE A 191 -14.02 5.03 -2.53
C PHE A 191 -13.45 4.65 -1.15
N THR A 192 -13.78 3.50 -0.59
CA THR A 192 -13.20 3.03 0.68
C THR A 192 -11.70 2.71 0.53
N TYR A 193 -11.28 2.21 -0.63
CA TYR A 193 -9.90 1.81 -0.86
C TYR A 193 -8.99 3.00 -1.19
N ALA A 194 -9.40 3.87 -2.12
CA ALA A 194 -8.52 4.82 -2.79
C ALA A 194 -8.82 6.29 -2.48
N ALA A 195 -10.02 6.62 -2.01
CA ALA A 195 -10.48 8.00 -2.02
C ALA A 195 -10.41 8.65 -0.63
N PRO A 196 -9.88 9.89 -0.53
CA PRO A 196 -9.92 10.66 0.72
C PRO A 196 -11.31 11.27 0.98
N ILE A 197 -12.12 11.46 -0.07
CA ILE A 197 -13.47 12.00 -0.01
C ILE A 197 -14.40 11.02 -0.73
N MET A 198 -15.55 10.74 -0.12
CA MET A 198 -16.51 9.75 -0.58
C MET A 198 -17.87 10.42 -0.87
N PRO A 199 -18.56 10.06 -1.96
CA PRO A 199 -19.93 10.53 -2.21
C PRO A 199 -20.91 9.94 -1.18
N GLU A 200 -22.02 10.63 -0.94
CA GLU A 200 -23.00 10.25 0.08
C GLU A 200 -23.57 8.85 -0.16
N CYS A 201 -23.83 8.47 -1.42
CA CYS A 201 -24.30 7.12 -1.75
C CYS A 201 -23.33 6.00 -1.31
N ALA A 202 -22.02 6.18 -1.51
CA ALA A 202 -21.02 5.22 -1.04
C ALA A 202 -20.88 5.28 0.48
N PHE A 203 -20.97 6.47 1.08
CA PHE A 203 -20.87 6.65 2.52
C PHE A 203 -21.99 5.94 3.26
N ARG A 204 -23.25 6.07 2.81
CA ARG A 204 -24.38 5.34 3.38
C ARG A 204 -24.16 3.83 3.35
N GLN A 205 -23.72 3.30 2.20
CA GLN A 205 -23.45 1.87 2.07
C GLN A 205 -22.27 1.41 2.93
N LEU A 206 -21.24 2.23 3.11
CA LEU A 206 -20.15 1.97 4.05
C LEU A 206 -20.67 1.86 5.49
N GLN A 207 -21.55 2.78 5.91
CA GLN A 207 -22.15 2.77 7.25
C GLN A 207 -23.04 1.55 7.50
N ASP A 208 -23.79 1.11 6.47
CA ASP A 208 -24.57 -0.13 6.54
C ASP A 208 -23.67 -1.35 6.79
N ILE A 209 -22.56 -1.46 6.04
CA ILE A 209 -21.59 -2.55 6.19
C ILE A 209 -20.91 -2.52 7.56
N ILE A 210 -20.54 -1.34 8.06
CA ILE A 210 -19.98 -1.19 9.41
C ILE A 210 -20.97 -1.65 10.47
N SER A 211 -22.25 -1.29 10.32
CA SER A 211 -23.32 -1.71 11.23
C SER A 211 -23.49 -3.24 11.24
N GLU A 212 -23.56 -3.87 10.07
CA GLU A 212 -23.62 -5.33 9.93
C GLU A 212 -22.42 -6.02 10.61
N LEU A 213 -21.20 -5.53 10.36
CA LEU A 213 -19.98 -6.07 10.96
C LEU A 213 -19.99 -5.93 12.49
N LEU A 214 -20.44 -4.78 13.01
CA LEU A 214 -20.53 -4.58 14.45
C LEU A 214 -21.53 -5.56 15.09
N ASP A 215 -22.63 -5.86 14.42
CA ASP A 215 -23.62 -6.81 14.92
C ASP A 215 -23.13 -8.25 14.86
N ASP A 216 -22.46 -8.65 13.77
CA ASP A 216 -21.81 -9.97 13.65
C ASP A 216 -20.78 -10.19 14.79
N LEU A 217 -19.93 -9.18 15.04
CA LEU A 217 -18.85 -9.28 16.03
C LEU A 217 -19.34 -9.29 17.49
N LYS A 218 -20.46 -8.62 17.81
CA LYS A 218 -21.05 -8.61 19.17
C LYS A 218 -21.50 -10.00 19.61
N VAL A 219 -22.01 -10.81 18.67
CA VAL A 219 -22.51 -12.17 18.96
C VAL A 219 -21.36 -13.18 18.97
N THR A 220 -20.10 -12.73 18.93
CA THR A 220 -18.90 -13.57 18.76
C THR A 220 -18.94 -14.45 17.51
N HIS A 221 -19.71 -14.04 16.50
CA HIS A 221 -19.77 -14.71 15.22
C HIS A 221 -18.64 -14.21 14.30
N GLN A 222 -18.13 -15.08 13.44
CA GLN A 222 -17.20 -14.66 12.40
C GLN A 222 -18.01 -13.93 11.31
N PRO A 223 -17.61 -12.71 10.91
CA PRO A 223 -18.42 -11.89 9.99
C PRO A 223 -18.50 -12.47 8.57
N LEU A 224 -17.56 -13.34 8.21
CA LEU A 224 -17.42 -13.96 6.90
C LEU A 224 -16.99 -15.41 7.08
N LYS A 225 -17.54 -16.32 6.27
CA LYS A 225 -17.24 -17.76 6.36
C LYS A 225 -15.80 -18.11 6.01
N TRP A 226 -15.15 -17.26 5.20
CA TRP A 226 -13.79 -17.46 4.70
C TRP A 226 -12.75 -16.61 5.44
N VAL A 227 -13.16 -15.85 6.47
CA VAL A 227 -12.26 -15.03 7.30
C VAL A 227 -12.32 -15.54 8.73
N HIS A 228 -11.14 -15.66 9.36
CA HIS A 228 -11.03 -15.97 10.77
C HIS A 228 -10.42 -14.79 11.53
N LEU A 229 -11.15 -14.28 12.52
CA LEU A 229 -10.67 -13.30 13.49
C LEU A 229 -10.44 -14.00 14.84
N SER A 230 -9.26 -13.77 15.41
CA SER A 230 -8.93 -14.20 16.76
C SER A 230 -9.88 -13.57 17.77
N ARG A 231 -10.43 -14.38 18.68
CA ARG A 231 -11.36 -13.90 19.72
C ARG A 231 -10.76 -12.83 20.62
N GLN A 232 -9.44 -12.88 20.82
CA GLN A 232 -8.72 -11.92 21.67
C GLN A 232 -8.67 -10.53 21.02
N ASP A 233 -8.73 -10.47 19.69
CA ASP A 233 -8.59 -9.23 18.94
C ASP A 233 -9.95 -8.60 18.58
N ILE A 234 -11.06 -9.33 18.68
CA ILE A 234 -12.42 -8.83 18.38
C ILE A 234 -12.71 -7.45 19.01
N PRO A 235 -12.38 -7.17 20.29
CA PRO A 235 -12.58 -5.85 20.87
C PRO A 235 -11.84 -4.72 20.14
N LEU A 236 -10.67 -5.01 19.57
CA LEU A 236 -9.89 -4.04 18.79
C LEU A 236 -10.58 -3.70 17.47
N TYR A 237 -11.12 -4.71 16.77
CA TYR A 237 -11.92 -4.51 15.56
C TYR A 237 -13.18 -3.69 15.85
N ILE A 238 -13.91 -4.01 16.91
CA ILE A 238 -15.11 -3.26 17.32
C ILE A 238 -14.75 -1.80 17.62
N GLY A 239 -13.67 -1.54 18.36
CA GLY A 239 -13.22 -0.18 18.68
C GLY A 239 -12.86 0.62 17.42
N ALA A 240 -12.14 0.01 16.48
CA ALA A 240 -11.77 0.65 15.24
C ALA A 240 -12.97 0.88 14.29
N LEU A 241 -13.91 -0.08 14.19
CA LEU A 241 -15.16 0.08 13.43
C LEU A 241 -16.02 1.21 13.98
N LYS A 242 -16.19 1.29 15.31
CA LYS A 242 -16.91 2.40 15.96
C LYS A 242 -16.28 3.76 15.68
N ASN A 243 -14.97 3.81 15.45
CA ASN A 243 -14.31 5.05 15.10
C ASN A 243 -14.67 5.55 13.69
N TRP A 244 -15.09 4.63 12.81
CA TRP A 244 -15.47 4.89 11.41
C TRP A 244 -16.98 5.10 11.23
N THR A 245 -17.78 5.02 12.30
CA THR A 245 -19.21 5.33 12.20
C THR A 245 -19.43 6.83 12.02
N SER A 246 -20.64 7.23 11.60
CA SER A 246 -21.08 8.62 11.49
C SER A 246 -20.83 9.47 12.75
N GLU A 247 -20.89 8.84 13.93
CA GLU A 247 -20.64 9.48 15.22
C GLU A 247 -19.18 9.38 15.69
N GLY A 248 -18.37 8.59 15.00
CA GLY A 248 -16.99 8.28 15.33
C GLY A 248 -16.03 9.46 15.18
N GLN A 249 -14.83 9.33 15.75
CA GLN A 249 -13.83 10.40 15.73
C GLN A 249 -13.22 10.56 14.33
N ALA A 250 -13.17 9.50 13.51
CA ALA A 250 -12.55 9.57 12.18
C ALA A 250 -13.16 10.66 11.29
N LEU A 251 -14.48 10.85 11.34
CA LEU A 251 -15.18 11.88 10.56
C LEU A 251 -15.11 13.28 11.16
N LYS A 252 -14.80 13.39 12.46
CA LYS A 252 -14.73 14.68 13.18
C LYS A 252 -13.32 15.25 13.23
N THR A 253 -12.32 14.48 12.81
CA THR A 253 -10.91 14.86 12.97
C THR A 253 -10.48 15.91 11.95
N PHE A 254 -11.01 15.86 10.73
CA PHE A 254 -10.65 16.79 9.65
C PHE A 254 -11.91 17.29 8.96
N SER A 255 -11.95 18.58 8.64
CA SER A 255 -12.99 19.10 7.77
C SER A 255 -12.74 18.66 6.32
N THR A 256 -13.79 18.66 5.49
CA THR A 256 -13.64 18.40 4.04
C THR A 256 -12.67 19.39 3.41
N GLU A 257 -12.68 20.66 3.83
CA GLU A 257 -11.75 21.68 3.33
C GLU A 257 -10.30 21.32 3.64
N ASP A 258 -10.01 20.89 4.88
CA ASP A 258 -8.68 20.43 5.26
C ASP A 258 -8.24 19.26 4.36
N VAL A 259 -9.16 18.31 4.12
CA VAL A 259 -8.96 17.14 3.24
C VAL A 259 -8.58 17.57 1.83
N VAL A 260 -9.39 18.44 1.21
CA VAL A 260 -9.13 18.97 -0.14
C VAL A 260 -7.79 19.68 -0.20
N MET A 261 -7.51 20.59 0.74
CA MET A 261 -6.30 21.39 0.73
C MET A 261 -5.02 20.54 0.74
N SER A 262 -4.94 19.51 1.58
CA SER A 262 -3.69 18.73 1.61
C SER A 262 -3.57 17.75 0.45
N VAL A 263 -4.67 17.19 -0.07
CA VAL A 263 -4.63 16.39 -1.29
C VAL A 263 -4.12 17.25 -2.44
N THR A 264 -4.73 18.41 -2.67
CA THR A 264 -4.31 19.36 -3.73
C THR A 264 -2.85 19.77 -3.57
N ARG A 265 -2.38 20.06 -2.34
CA ARG A 265 -0.98 20.39 -2.07
C ARG A 265 -0.03 19.23 -2.41
N ILE A 266 -0.36 18.01 -2.00
CA ILE A 266 0.46 16.81 -2.25
C ILE A 266 0.51 16.52 -3.75
N MET A 267 -0.64 16.52 -4.42
CA MET A 267 -0.72 16.23 -5.85
C MET A 267 0.00 17.30 -6.67
N ASN A 268 -0.15 18.59 -6.34
CA ASN A 268 0.58 19.66 -7.03
C ASN A 268 2.10 19.51 -6.89
N LYS A 269 2.59 19.15 -5.69
CA LYS A 269 4.02 18.87 -5.50
C LYS A 269 4.47 17.64 -6.29
N TYR A 270 3.64 16.59 -6.34
CA TYR A 270 3.98 15.36 -7.04
C TYR A 270 4.05 15.58 -8.55
N TYR A 271 3.07 16.26 -9.13
CA TYR A 271 3.00 16.52 -10.56
C TYR A 271 3.91 17.64 -11.05
N SER A 272 4.31 18.60 -10.20
CA SER A 272 5.23 19.67 -10.61
C SER A 272 6.67 19.17 -10.87
N ILE A 273 6.99 17.94 -10.46
CA ILE A 273 8.33 17.34 -10.54
C ILE A 273 8.39 16.20 -11.59
N LYS A 274 7.25 15.81 -12.17
CA LYS A 274 7.15 14.68 -13.11
C LYS A 274 7.14 15.17 -14.56
N ASP A 275 7.91 14.51 -15.41
CA ASP A 275 8.04 14.76 -16.85
C ASP A 275 6.78 14.32 -17.63
N ASP A 276 6.65 14.77 -18.87
CA ASP A 276 5.54 14.49 -19.79
C ASP A 276 5.32 12.97 -20.01
N ASP A 277 6.38 12.16 -19.93
CA ASP A 277 6.31 10.68 -20.01
C ASP A 277 5.43 10.06 -18.90
N PHE A 278 5.39 10.67 -17.71
CA PHE A 278 4.51 10.20 -16.62
C PHE A 278 3.03 10.44 -16.95
N GLN A 279 2.73 11.43 -17.78
CA GLN A 279 1.37 11.75 -18.21
C GLN A 279 0.83 10.76 -19.23
N GLU A 280 1.69 10.14 -20.05
CA GLU A 280 1.28 9.10 -21.00
C GLU A 280 0.86 7.80 -20.31
N THR A 281 1.53 7.42 -19.22
CA THR A 281 1.26 6.18 -18.46
C THR A 281 -0.12 6.16 -17.79
N ILE A 282 -0.65 7.33 -17.41
CA ILE A 282 -1.97 7.44 -16.72
C ILE A 282 -3.15 7.22 -17.69
N GLY A 283 -2.88 7.05 -18.98
CA GLY A 283 -3.90 6.75 -19.98
C GLY A 283 -4.71 7.98 -20.36
N ARG A 284 -4.96 8.16 -21.67
CA ARG A 284 -5.66 9.35 -22.20
C ARG A 284 -7.08 9.50 -21.67
N ASN A 285 -7.70 8.41 -21.21
CA ASN A 285 -9.08 8.39 -20.76
C ASN A 285 -9.29 9.01 -19.36
N CYS A 286 -8.22 9.19 -18.58
CA CYS A 286 -8.32 9.67 -17.19
C CYS A 286 -7.89 11.14 -17.03
N VAL A 287 -7.62 11.87 -18.12
CA VAL A 287 -7.12 13.25 -18.08
C VAL A 287 -8.08 14.18 -17.34
N GLN A 288 -9.38 14.07 -17.61
CA GLN A 288 -10.39 14.93 -17.01
C GLN A 288 -10.56 14.63 -15.52
N GLU A 289 -10.67 13.35 -15.15
CA GLU A 289 -10.78 12.93 -13.75
C GLU A 289 -9.55 13.32 -12.95
N ARG A 290 -8.35 13.19 -13.53
CA ARG A 290 -7.10 13.65 -12.92
C ARG A 290 -7.13 15.16 -12.67
N LYS A 291 -7.59 15.96 -13.63
CA LYS A 291 -7.69 17.42 -13.45
C LYS A 291 -8.62 17.77 -12.29
N VAL A 292 -9.78 17.12 -12.21
CA VAL A 292 -10.73 17.29 -11.10
C VAL A 292 -10.09 16.88 -9.78
N TYR A 293 -9.38 15.75 -9.74
CA TYR A 293 -8.71 15.26 -8.54
C TYR A 293 -7.58 16.17 -8.07
N ILE A 294 -6.74 16.70 -8.97
CA ILE A 294 -5.67 17.64 -8.62
C ILE A 294 -6.24 18.94 -8.06
N GLN A 295 -7.34 19.43 -8.63
CA GLN A 295 -7.94 20.71 -8.24
C GLN A 295 -8.71 20.60 -6.92
N ASN A 296 -9.49 19.52 -6.77
CA ASN A 296 -10.51 19.42 -5.73
C ASN A 296 -10.31 18.25 -4.77
N GLY A 297 -9.30 17.40 -4.96
CA GLY A 297 -9.09 16.19 -4.17
C GLY A 297 -10.19 15.14 -4.28
N MET A 298 -11.07 15.27 -5.28
CA MET A 298 -12.25 14.42 -5.47
C MET A 298 -12.08 13.47 -6.66
N LEU A 299 -12.41 12.20 -6.44
CA LEU A 299 -12.61 11.20 -7.49
C LEU A 299 -14.10 11.16 -7.84
N LEU A 300 -14.42 10.78 -9.09
CA LEU A 300 -15.80 10.82 -9.57
C LEU A 300 -16.44 9.43 -9.53
N PRO A 301 -17.68 9.30 -9.03
CA PRO A 301 -18.43 8.07 -9.20
C PRO A 301 -18.70 7.79 -10.68
N PRO A 302 -18.95 6.55 -11.09
CA PRO A 302 -19.39 6.24 -12.45
C PRO A 302 -20.64 7.06 -12.82
N ASN A 303 -20.74 7.53 -14.07
CA ASN A 303 -21.86 8.34 -14.56
C ASN A 303 -23.23 7.72 -14.21
N ARG A 304 -23.36 6.41 -14.32
CA ARG A 304 -24.58 5.68 -13.97
C ARG A 304 -24.95 5.84 -12.49
N ILE A 305 -23.98 5.78 -11.58
CA ILE A 305 -24.21 6.02 -10.15
C ILE A 305 -24.59 7.47 -9.89
N MET A 306 -23.90 8.43 -10.53
CA MET A 306 -24.24 9.83 -10.38
C MET A 306 -25.66 10.14 -10.85
N GLN A 307 -26.10 9.55 -11.97
CA GLN A 307 -27.47 9.70 -12.46
C GLN A 307 -28.53 9.11 -11.52
N LEU A 308 -28.22 7.99 -10.86
CA LEU A 308 -29.17 7.29 -10.00
C LEU A 308 -29.26 7.89 -8.59
N GLU A 309 -28.13 8.28 -8.01
CA GLU A 309 -28.03 8.60 -6.58
C GLU A 309 -27.56 10.04 -6.30
N GLU A 310 -26.96 10.73 -7.26
CA GLU A 310 -26.25 12.00 -7.04
C GLU A 310 -26.53 13.00 -8.17
N SER A 311 -27.81 13.22 -8.50
CA SER A 311 -28.23 14.03 -9.65
C SER A 311 -27.65 15.44 -9.65
N PHE A 312 -27.42 16.03 -8.48
CA PHE A 312 -26.75 17.33 -8.34
C PHE A 312 -25.28 17.29 -8.80
N MET A 313 -24.51 16.28 -8.41
CA MET A 313 -23.12 16.13 -8.87
C MET A 313 -23.08 15.87 -10.38
N PHE A 314 -23.98 15.02 -10.89
CA PHE A 314 -24.09 14.79 -12.33
C PHE A 314 -24.32 16.09 -13.10
N ASP A 315 -25.29 16.89 -12.67
CA ASP A 315 -25.60 18.20 -13.25
C ASP A 315 -24.43 19.17 -13.16
N PHE A 316 -23.76 19.23 -12.00
CA PHE A 316 -22.62 20.11 -11.78
C PHE A 316 -21.47 19.78 -12.74
N PHE A 317 -21.06 18.51 -12.84
CA PHE A 317 -19.91 18.14 -13.69
C PHE A 317 -20.24 18.13 -15.18
N THR A 318 -21.49 17.88 -15.56
CA THR A 318 -21.92 17.99 -16.97
C THR A 318 -22.05 19.45 -17.43
N LYS A 319 -22.46 20.37 -16.55
CA LYS A 319 -22.61 21.81 -16.86
C LYS A 319 -21.31 22.61 -16.67
N SER A 320 -20.44 22.17 -15.77
CA SER A 320 -19.17 22.84 -15.43
C SER A 320 -17.95 22.22 -16.13
N GLY A 321 -18.15 21.17 -16.92
CA GLY A 321 -17.10 20.62 -17.78
C GLY A 321 -16.64 21.66 -18.81
N PRO A 322 -15.35 21.67 -19.22
CA PRO A 322 -14.92 22.54 -20.30
C PRO A 322 -15.71 22.16 -21.55
N THR A 323 -16.39 23.14 -22.14
CA THR A 323 -16.77 23.13 -23.54
C THR A 323 -15.49 22.93 -24.37
N GLY A 324 -15.21 21.69 -24.76
CA GLY A 324 -13.92 21.38 -25.34
C GLY A 324 -13.79 19.93 -25.77
N ASP A 325 -14.80 19.41 -26.45
CA ASP A 325 -14.56 18.75 -27.72
C ASP A 325 -15.85 18.86 -28.53
N GLU A 326 -15.80 19.76 -29.52
CA GLU A 326 -16.62 19.59 -30.70
C GLU A 326 -16.53 18.13 -31.14
N LYS A 327 -17.69 17.51 -31.30
CA LYS A 327 -17.83 16.31 -32.11
C LYS A 327 -17.06 16.53 -33.41
N LYS A 328 -15.85 15.99 -33.53
CA LYS A 328 -15.26 15.75 -34.84
C LYS A 328 -15.72 14.38 -35.29
N PRO A 329 -16.53 14.29 -36.36
CA PRO A 329 -16.86 13.03 -36.95
C PRO A 329 -15.62 12.49 -37.67
N LEU A 330 -15.30 11.22 -37.43
CA LEU A 330 -14.69 10.35 -38.42
C LEU A 330 -15.37 8.98 -38.33
#